data_AF-A0A1E1WWH7-F1
#
_entry.id   AF-A0A1E1WWH7-F1
#
_cell.length_a   1.000
_cell.length_b   1.000
_cell.length_c   1.000
_cell.angle_alpha   90.00
_cell.angle_beta   90.00
_cell.angle_gamma   90.00
#
_symmetry.space_group_name_H-M   'P 1'
#
loop_
_entity.id
_entity.type
_entity.pdbx_description
1 polymer ?
#
loop_
_entity_poly.entity_id
_entity_poly.type
_entity_poly.pdbx_seq_one_letter_code
_entity_poly.pdbx_strand_id
1 'polypeptide(L)'
;VCVLSIVALNALLLTEGKTKPKCSAKDATNKSHCKFPEVCFCGKPTNRQGQRLLRYYYNHTQQRCRNFLGSELGCNNYFTREECRSKCLRPLKNSTDKIFDGSSE
;
A
#
# COMPACT_ATOMS: atom_id res chain seq x y z
N VAL A 1 -27.03 40.67 -31.85
CA VAL A 1 -27.94 39.52 -31.67
C VAL A 1 -27.05 38.28 -31.64
N CYS A 2 -26.51 37.89 -30.48
CA CYS A 2 -27.22 37.23 -29.37
C CYS A 2 -27.82 35.93 -29.92
N VAL A 3 -27.29 34.73 -29.69
CA VAL A 3 -27.06 34.07 -28.40
C VAL A 3 -26.08 32.92 -28.71
N LEU A 4 -24.88 32.88 -28.14
CA LEU A 4 -24.60 32.19 -26.88
C LEU A 4 -25.50 30.96 -26.68
N SER A 5 -25.27 29.94 -27.50
CA SER A 5 -25.90 28.64 -27.33
C SER A 5 -25.37 27.96 -26.06
N ILE A 6 -26.21 28.07 -25.03
CA ILE A 6 -26.53 27.03 -24.06
C ILE A 6 -25.48 26.84 -22.95
N VAL A 7 -25.57 27.78 -22.02
CA VAL A 7 -25.74 27.60 -20.57
C VAL A 7 -25.57 26.15 -20.05
N ALA A 8 -24.53 26.01 -19.23
CA ALA A 8 -24.38 25.21 -18.02
C ALA A 8 -25.02 23.81 -17.97
N LEU A 9 -24.17 22.82 -17.76
CA LEU A 9 -24.35 21.88 -16.66
C LEU A 9 -22.98 21.52 -16.11
N ASN A 10 -22.59 22.25 -15.07
CA ASN A 10 -21.60 21.83 -14.11
C ASN A 10 -22.01 20.47 -13.55
N ALA A 11 -21.41 19.40 -14.05
CA ALA A 11 -21.31 18.15 -13.32
C ALA A 11 -19.82 17.85 -13.15
N LEU A 12 -19.18 18.64 -12.28
CA LEU A 12 -17.95 18.23 -11.62
C LEU A 12 -18.33 17.01 -10.78
N LEU A 13 -18.29 15.82 -11.41
CA LEU A 13 -18.20 14.58 -10.69
C LEU A 13 -16.92 14.70 -9.87
N LEU A 14 -17.06 15.08 -8.60
CA LEU A 14 -16.09 14.76 -7.58
C LEU A 14 -16.07 13.25 -7.47
N THR A 15 -15.39 12.60 -8.42
CA THR A 15 -14.76 11.33 -8.10
C THR A 15 -13.77 11.70 -7.01
N GLU A 16 -14.13 11.38 -5.77
CA GLU A 16 -13.19 11.29 -4.65
C GLU A 16 -12.19 10.18 -4.99
N GLY A 17 -11.34 10.47 -5.97
CA GLY A 17 -10.16 9.69 -6.29
C GLY A 17 -9.28 9.79 -5.07
N LYS A 18 -9.39 8.81 -4.18
CA LYS A 18 -8.46 8.60 -3.06
C LYS A 18 -7.06 8.86 -3.58
N THR A 19 -6.51 10.02 -3.25
CA THR A 19 -5.11 10.32 -3.52
C THR A 19 -4.33 9.32 -2.68
N LYS A 20 -3.84 8.28 -3.36
CA LYS A 20 -2.88 7.35 -2.76
C LYS A 20 -1.76 8.22 -2.20
N PRO A 21 -1.26 7.94 -0.97
CA PRO A 21 -0.14 8.69 -0.44
C PRO A 21 0.98 8.63 -1.48
N LYS A 22 1.32 9.78 -2.07
CA LYS A 22 2.49 9.90 -2.93
C LYS A 22 3.67 9.59 -2.02
N CYS A 23 4.36 8.48 -2.28
CA CYS A 23 5.75 8.37 -1.88
C CYS A 23 6.44 9.58 -2.51
N SER A 24 6.83 10.56 -1.70
CA SER A 24 7.33 11.84 -2.20
C SER A 24 8.52 11.59 -3.13
N ALA A 25 8.34 11.93 -4.39
CA ALA A 25 9.45 12.03 -5.32
C ALA A 25 10.32 13.21 -4.89
N LYS A 26 11.47 12.87 -4.29
CA LYS A 26 12.70 13.65 -4.11
C LYS A 26 12.58 14.95 -3.32
N ASP A 27 13.28 14.97 -2.19
CA ASP A 27 13.80 16.23 -1.62
C ASP A 27 15.21 16.49 -2.19
N ALA A 28 15.61 17.77 -2.22
CA ALA A 28 16.83 18.26 -2.86
C ALA A 28 18.15 17.73 -2.24
N THR A 29 18.07 16.90 -1.20
CA THR A 29 19.19 16.20 -0.56
C THR A 29 19.35 14.75 -1.02
N ASN A 30 18.63 14.33 -2.07
CA ASN A 30 18.78 13.03 -2.73
C ASN A 30 18.73 11.82 -1.77
N LYS A 31 17.79 11.82 -0.82
CA LYS A 31 17.44 10.60 -0.08
C LYS A 31 15.92 10.45 -0.02
N SER A 32 15.38 9.59 -0.88
CA SER A 32 13.99 9.13 -0.78
C SER A 32 13.84 8.29 0.49
N HIS A 33 13.11 8.81 1.49
CA HIS A 33 12.74 8.01 2.65
C HIS A 33 11.53 7.13 2.34
N CYS A 34 11.72 6.16 1.44
CA CYS A 34 10.77 5.09 1.14
C CYS A 34 11.55 3.80 0.88
N LYS A 35 12.02 3.16 1.97
CA LYS A 35 12.42 1.75 1.93
C LYS A 35 11.49 0.99 2.86
N PHE A 36 10.24 0.91 2.43
CA PHE A 36 9.12 0.23 3.06
C PHE A 36 8.64 -0.87 2.12
N PRO A 37 8.29 -2.08 2.61
CA PRO A 37 8.68 -3.29 1.90
C PRO A 37 8.04 -3.37 0.52
N GLU A 38 8.85 -3.62 -0.50
CA GLU A 38 8.39 -3.89 -1.87
C GLU A 38 7.30 -4.96 -1.89
N VAL A 39 7.39 -5.95 -0.98
CA VAL A 39 6.38 -7.02 -0.81
C VAL A 39 4.98 -6.49 -0.45
N CYS A 40 4.89 -5.35 0.24
CA CYS A 40 3.62 -4.75 0.62
C CYS A 40 2.93 -4.06 -0.57
N PHE A 41 3.67 -3.70 -1.63
CA PHE A 41 3.16 -3.06 -2.85
C PHE A 41 2.66 -4.04 -3.90
N CYS A 42 2.90 -5.33 -3.70
CA CYS A 42 2.32 -6.34 -4.55
C CYS A 42 0.79 -6.29 -4.48
N GLY A 43 0.15 -6.58 -5.62
CA GLY A 43 -1.30 -6.67 -5.71
C GLY A 43 -1.87 -7.69 -4.71
N LYS A 44 -3.19 -7.62 -4.51
CA LYS A 44 -3.90 -8.63 -3.71
C LYS A 44 -3.59 -10.02 -4.29
N PRO A 45 -3.16 -11.00 -3.47
CA PRO A 45 -2.88 -12.32 -3.99
C PRO A 45 -4.13 -12.99 -4.56
N THR A 46 -3.92 -13.84 -5.56
CA THR A 46 -4.99 -14.61 -6.19
C THR A 46 -5.28 -15.87 -5.39
N ASN A 47 -6.53 -16.32 -5.44
CA ASN A 47 -6.87 -17.68 -5.03
C ASN A 47 -6.46 -18.64 -6.14
N ARG A 48 -5.99 -19.83 -5.77
CA ARG A 48 -5.99 -20.98 -6.68
C ARG A 48 -7.25 -21.81 -6.40
N GLN A 49 -7.86 -22.34 -7.45
CA GLN A 49 -8.99 -23.26 -7.31
C GLN A 49 -8.60 -24.42 -6.41
N GLY A 50 -9.43 -24.71 -5.41
CA GLY A 50 -9.19 -25.78 -4.43
C GLY A 50 -8.42 -25.39 -3.17
N GLN A 51 -7.76 -24.23 -3.10
CA GLN A 51 -7.09 -23.76 -1.88
C GLN A 51 -7.88 -22.63 -1.21
N ARG A 52 -8.30 -22.86 0.04
CA ARG A 52 -9.04 -21.90 0.87
C ARG A 52 -8.35 -21.67 2.22
N LEU A 53 -7.10 -21.22 2.17
CA LEU A 53 -6.34 -20.88 3.37
C LEU A 53 -6.70 -19.46 3.81
N LEU A 54 -6.95 -19.26 5.11
CA LEU A 54 -7.09 -17.92 5.68
C LEU A 54 -5.74 -17.23 5.63
N ARG A 55 -5.66 -16.13 4.90
CA ARG A 55 -4.44 -15.34 4.71
C ARG A 55 -4.73 -13.87 4.91
N TYR A 56 -3.68 -13.10 5.15
CA TYR A 56 -3.71 -11.67 5.28
C TYR A 56 -2.92 -11.01 4.16
N TYR A 57 -3.41 -9.86 3.69
CA TYR A 57 -2.72 -9.01 2.73
C TYR A 57 -2.92 -7.55 3.12
N TYR A 58 -1.98 -6.70 2.73
CA TYR A 58 -2.07 -5.26 2.88
C TYR A 58 -2.98 -4.68 1.79
N ASN A 59 -4.10 -4.09 2.19
CA ASN A 59 -5.01 -3.41 1.30
C ASN A 59 -4.63 -1.93 1.18
N HIS A 60 -4.04 -1.55 0.04
CA HIS A 60 -3.62 -0.16 -0.21
C HIS A 60 -4.75 0.86 -0.18
N THR A 61 -5.94 0.49 -0.68
CA THR A 61 -7.10 1.39 -0.73
C THR A 61 -7.60 1.74 0.66
N GLN A 62 -7.50 0.80 1.60
CA GLN A 62 -7.94 0.97 2.98
C GLN A 62 -6.80 1.21 3.96
N GLN A 63 -5.56 1.20 3.48
CA GLN A 63 -4.31 1.29 4.25
C GLN A 63 -4.32 0.39 5.49
N ARG A 64 -4.76 -0.87 5.34
CA ARG A 64 -4.86 -1.83 6.45
C ARG A 64 -4.71 -3.26 5.99
N CYS A 65 -4.24 -4.11 6.90
CA CYS A 65 -4.22 -5.56 6.71
C CYS A 65 -5.63 -6.14 6.80
N ARG A 66 -6.03 -6.84 5.73
CA ARG A 66 -7.30 -7.55 5.58
C ARG A 66 -7.05 -9.03 5.35
N ASN A 67 -8.01 -9.86 5.76
CA ASN A 67 -7.97 -11.27 5.43
C ASN A 67 -8.66 -11.58 4.10
N PHE A 68 -8.32 -12.72 3.53
CA PHE A 68 -8.98 -13.32 2.39
C PHE A 68 -8.78 -14.84 2.45
N LEU A 69 -9.62 -15.57 1.71
CA LEU A 69 -9.40 -17.00 1.47
C LEU A 69 -8.63 -17.15 0.15
N GLY A 70 -7.45 -17.75 0.21
CA GLY A 70 -6.58 -17.89 -0.95
C GLY A 70 -5.54 -19.00 -0.82
N SER A 71 -4.48 -18.86 -1.60
CA SER A 71 -3.30 -19.74 -1.58
C SER A 71 -2.15 -19.09 -0.80
N GLU A 72 -1.00 -19.75 -0.73
CA GLU A 72 0.24 -19.18 -0.16
C GLU A 72 1.01 -18.32 -1.15
N LEU A 73 0.49 -18.15 -2.37
CA LEU A 73 1.20 -17.47 -3.45
C LEU A 73 1.06 -15.96 -3.34
N GLY A 74 2.02 -15.24 -3.91
CA GLY A 74 2.06 -13.79 -3.97
C GLY A 74 2.83 -13.15 -2.80
N CYS A 75 3.56 -12.09 -3.08
CA CYS A 75 4.40 -11.40 -2.09
C CYS A 75 3.63 -10.66 -0.99
N ASN A 76 2.41 -10.21 -1.29
CA ASN A 76 1.52 -9.55 -0.32
C ASN A 76 0.64 -10.59 0.39
N ASN A 77 1.25 -11.60 1.00
CA ASN A 77 0.56 -12.74 1.60
C ASN A 77 1.20 -13.12 2.94
N TYR A 78 0.40 -13.15 4.00
CA TYR A 78 0.85 -13.33 5.38
C TYR A 78 -0.05 -14.32 6.11
N PHE A 79 0.50 -15.07 7.06
CA PHE A 79 -0.26 -16.04 7.83
C PHE A 79 -1.13 -15.37 8.90
N THR A 80 -0.63 -14.28 9.50
CA THR A 80 -1.31 -13.55 10.56
C THR A 80 -1.49 -12.08 10.23
N ARG A 81 -2.44 -11.43 10.90
CA ARG A 81 -2.66 -9.99 10.76
C ARG A 81 -1.46 -9.21 11.27
N GLU A 82 -0.86 -9.69 12.34
CA GLU A 82 0.27 -9.08 13.04
C GLU A 82 1.52 -9.11 12.16
N GLU A 83 1.77 -10.20 11.45
CA GLU A 83 2.86 -10.28 10.45
C GLU A 83 2.64 -9.25 9.33
N CYS A 84 1.43 -9.17 8.79
CA CYS A 84 1.11 -8.15 7.79
C CYS A 84 1.33 -6.74 8.33
N ARG A 85 0.93 -6.45 9.57
CA ARG A 85 1.08 -5.13 10.20
C ARG A 85 2.55 -4.81 10.48
N SER A 86 3.32 -5.75 10.99
CA SER A 86 4.73 -5.54 11.27
C SER A 86 5.52 -5.31 9.97
N LYS A 87 5.15 -5.97 8.88
CA LYS A 87 5.79 -5.72 7.58
C LYS A 87 5.26 -4.42 6.94
N CYS A 88 3.95 -4.21 6.90
CA CYS A 88 3.29 -3.19 6.07
C CYS A 88 2.69 -1.98 6.79
N LEU A 89 2.81 -1.86 8.12
CA LEU A 89 2.42 -0.67 8.89
C LEU A 89 3.51 -0.14 9.85
N ARG A 90 4.76 -0.59 9.76
CA ARG A 90 5.83 -0.07 10.63
C ARG A 90 6.14 1.41 10.30
N PRO A 91 6.17 2.32 11.29
CA PRO A 91 6.73 3.65 11.10
C PRO A 91 8.18 3.55 10.64
N LEU A 92 8.58 4.33 9.64
CA LEU A 92 9.99 4.46 9.28
C LEU A 92 10.71 5.07 10.49
N LYS A 93 11.51 4.27 11.20
CA LYS A 93 12.40 4.81 12.24
C LYS A 93 13.40 5.74 11.57
N ASN A 94 13.54 6.96 12.08
CA ASN A 94 14.56 7.89 11.62
C ASN A 94 15.94 7.25 11.84
N SER A 95 16.78 7.35 10.83
CA SER A 95 18.14 6.82 10.81
C SER A 95 19.06 7.61 11.77
N THR A 96 18.94 7.35 13.06
CA THR A 96 20.02 7.47 14.04
C THR A 96 20.43 6.12 14.61
N ASP A 97 19.81 5.02 14.19
CA ASP A 97 20.28 3.66 14.48
C ASP A 97 21.32 3.26 13.42
N LYS A 98 22.53 3.83 13.51
CA LYS A 98 23.72 3.21 12.94
C LYS A 98 24.23 2.18 13.95
N ILE A 99 24.36 0.94 13.46
CA ILE A 99 25.19 -0.15 14.01
C ILE A 99 24.63 -0.81 15.27
N PHE A 100 23.79 -1.83 15.07
CA PHE A 100 23.98 -3.09 15.78
C PHE A 100 24.30 -4.14 14.71
N ASP A 101 25.58 -4.22 14.38
CA ASP A 101 26.14 -5.49 13.92
C ASP A 101 26.28 -6.39 15.15
N GLY A 102 25.93 -7.66 15.01
CA GLY A 102 25.76 -8.56 16.15
C GLY A 102 24.91 -9.76 15.80
N SER A 103 25.38 -10.53 14.82
CA SER A 103 25.10 -11.93 14.61
C SER A 103 25.22 -12.78 15.90
N SER A 104 24.41 -13.85 15.93
CA SER A 104 24.69 -15.17 16.55
C SER A 104 24.92 -15.25 18.07
N GLU A 105 24.18 -16.16 18.70
CA GLU A 105 24.80 -17.11 19.64
C GLU A 105 25.80 -18.00 18.90
#